data_AF-A0A669D9I6-F1
#
_entry.id   AF-A0A669D9I6-F1
#
_cell.length_a   1.000
_cell.length_b   1.000
_cell.length_c   1.000
_cell.angle_alpha   90.00
_cell.angle_beta   90.00
_cell.angle_gamma   90.00
#
_symmetry.space_group_name_H-M   'P 1'
#
loop_
_entity.id
_entity.type
_entity.pdbx_description
1 polymer ?
#
loop_
_entity_poly.entity_id
_entity_poly.type
_entity_poly.pdbx_seq_one_letter_code
_entity_poly.pdbx_strand_id
1 'polypeptide(L)'
;MALYRVLSSSPNKPANALQSTLLNMQETIREPMVQDPTQFDVLVMPNLYGDILSDLCAGLIGGLGVTPSGNIGANGVAIFESVHGTAPDIAGKDLANPTALLLSAVMMLRHMGLHGHAKKIETACFDTIRDRKVLTKDLGGNSKCSEFTEAICQRMKDMD
;
A
#
# COMPACT_ATOMS: atom_id res chain seq x y z
N MET A 1 -4.53 29.28 5.45
CA MET A 1 -5.63 28.29 5.60
C MET A 1 -5.44 27.27 4.50
N ALA A 2 -4.83 26.12 4.79
CA ALA A 2 -4.64 25.06 3.79
C ALA A 2 -5.92 24.22 3.75
N LEU A 3 -6.52 24.10 2.58
CA LEU A 3 -7.79 23.45 2.34
C LEU A 3 -7.51 21.98 1.96
N TYR A 4 -7.90 21.02 2.79
CA TYR A 4 -7.65 19.58 2.54
C TYR A 4 -8.95 18.87 2.27
N ARG A 5 -9.01 17.97 1.28
CA ARG A 5 -10.26 17.32 0.89
C ARG A 5 -10.24 15.86 1.32
N VAL A 6 -11.13 15.49 2.25
CA VAL A 6 -11.47 14.08 2.51
C VAL A 6 -12.62 13.69 1.60
N LEU A 7 -12.49 12.62 0.83
CA LEU A 7 -13.61 12.02 0.10
C LEU A 7 -14.03 10.77 0.88
N SER A 8 -15.23 10.77 1.45
CA SER A 8 -15.80 9.61 2.15
C SER A 8 -16.92 9.01 1.32
N SER A 9 -16.84 7.70 1.09
CA SER A 9 -17.96 6.89 0.62
C SER A 9 -18.82 6.46 1.82
N SER A 10 -20.08 6.87 1.85
CA SER A 10 -21.04 6.39 2.85
C SER A 10 -21.75 5.15 2.30
N PRO A 11 -21.89 4.04 3.05
CA PRO A 11 -22.50 2.80 2.55
C PRO A 11 -23.97 2.96 2.10
N ASN A 12 -24.64 4.06 2.49
CA ASN A 12 -26.04 4.34 2.18
C ASN A 12 -26.24 5.44 1.10
N LYS A 13 -25.21 5.85 0.36
CA LYS A 13 -25.34 6.85 -0.72
C LYS A 13 -24.99 6.25 -2.08
N PRO A 14 -25.65 6.69 -3.17
CA PRO A 14 -25.29 6.25 -4.52
C PRO A 14 -23.80 6.55 -4.79
N ALA A 15 -23.14 5.69 -5.56
CA ALA A 15 -21.70 5.72 -5.90
C ALA A 15 -21.19 7.06 -6.49
N ASN A 16 -22.10 7.99 -6.76
CA ASN A 16 -21.91 9.27 -7.42
C ASN A 16 -21.74 10.43 -6.41
N ALA A 17 -21.92 10.19 -5.10
CA ALA A 17 -21.90 11.24 -4.08
C ALA A 17 -20.65 11.15 -3.19
N LEU A 18 -19.48 11.49 -3.74
CA LEU A 18 -18.29 11.73 -2.93
C LEU A 18 -18.55 12.95 -2.04
N GLN A 19 -18.69 12.74 -0.73
CA GLN A 19 -18.83 13.83 0.22
C GLN A 19 -17.45 14.40 0.53
N SER A 20 -17.29 15.71 0.29
CA SER A 20 -16.03 16.40 0.55
C SER A 20 -16.09 17.20 1.84
N THR A 21 -15.21 16.88 2.78
CA THR A 21 -15.04 17.64 4.02
C THR A 21 -13.67 18.30 4.05
N LEU A 22 -13.63 19.53 4.56
CA LEU A 22 -12.41 20.31 4.71
C LEU A 22 -11.92 20.23 6.16
N LEU A 23 -10.70 19.72 6.36
CA LEU A 23 -10.10 19.53 7.69
C LEU A 23 -8.76 20.27 7.78
N ASN A 24 -8.38 20.79 8.95
CA ASN A 24 -7.07 21.41 9.16
C ASN A 24 -6.01 20.37 9.58
N MET A 25 -4.80 20.45 9.02
CA MET A 25 -3.73 19.45 9.26
C MET A 25 -3.28 19.33 10.72
N GLN A 26 -3.06 20.46 11.41
CA GLN A 26 -2.38 20.49 12.71
C GLN A 26 -3.23 19.91 13.85
N GLU A 27 -4.55 20.08 13.81
CA GLU A 27 -5.45 19.66 14.90
C GLU A 27 -6.46 18.57 14.47
N THR A 28 -6.80 18.46 13.18
CA THR A 28 -7.98 17.69 12.74
C THR A 28 -7.65 16.40 12.00
N ILE A 29 -6.41 16.19 11.55
CA ILE A 29 -6.04 14.97 10.81
C ILE A 29 -5.08 14.11 11.61
N ARG A 30 -3.97 14.66 12.14
CA ARG A 30 -2.92 13.85 12.75
C ARG A 30 -3.36 13.10 14.01
N GLU A 31 -4.01 13.79 14.95
CA GLU A 31 -4.48 13.15 16.19
C GLU A 31 -5.60 12.12 15.93
N PRO A 32 -6.66 12.45 15.17
CA PRO A 32 -7.69 11.46 14.86
C PRO A 32 -7.17 10.29 14.00
N MET A 33 -6.19 10.50 13.13
CA MET A 33 -5.59 9.42 12.32
C MET A 33 -4.91 8.35 13.18
N VAL A 34 -4.27 8.76 14.28
CA VAL A 34 -3.63 7.82 15.20
C VAL A 34 -4.64 7.19 16.16
N GLN A 35 -5.70 7.91 16.52
CA GLN A 35 -6.73 7.41 17.45
C GLN A 35 -7.74 6.48 16.78
N ASP A 36 -8.25 6.86 15.61
CA ASP A 36 -9.21 6.10 14.82
C ASP A 36 -9.00 6.38 13.32
N PRO A 37 -8.09 5.66 12.65
CA PRO A 37 -7.85 5.84 11.21
C PRO A 37 -9.05 5.44 10.35
N THR A 38 -10.03 4.70 10.89
CA THR A 38 -11.16 4.14 10.11
C THR A 38 -12.17 5.19 9.66
N GLN A 39 -12.11 6.41 10.22
CA GLN A 39 -12.94 7.54 9.82
C GLN A 39 -12.52 8.16 8.48
N PHE A 40 -11.35 7.81 7.95
CA PHE A 40 -10.79 8.36 6.71
C PHE A 40 -10.89 7.35 5.56
N ASP A 41 -11.06 7.87 4.34
CA ASP A 41 -11.18 7.07 3.12
C ASP A 41 -10.14 7.56 2.10
N VAL A 42 -10.38 8.68 1.40
CA VAL A 42 -9.37 9.31 0.51
C VAL A 42 -8.98 10.71 1.00
N LEU A 43 -7.68 10.97 1.11
CA LEU A 43 -7.12 12.26 1.51
C LEU A 43 -6.36 12.93 0.36
N VAL A 44 -6.69 14.19 0.07
CA VAL A 44 -5.97 15.01 -0.91
C VAL A 44 -5.32 16.20 -0.23
N MET A 45 -4.03 16.40 -0.48
CA MET A 45 -3.22 17.39 0.21
C MET A 45 -2.00 17.88 -0.60
N PRO A 46 -1.43 19.06 -0.26
CA PRO A 46 -0.16 19.53 -0.82
C PRO A 46 1.02 18.59 -0.51
N ASN A 47 2.06 18.64 -1.33
CA ASN A 47 3.22 17.73 -1.33
C ASN A 47 3.76 17.40 0.08
N LEU A 48 4.23 18.39 0.84
CA LEU A 48 4.84 18.17 2.16
C LEU A 48 3.92 17.43 3.14
N TYR A 49 2.62 17.71 3.10
CA TYR A 49 1.67 17.03 3.97
C TYR A 49 1.38 15.62 3.50
N GLY A 50 1.36 15.42 2.17
CA GLY A 50 1.25 14.11 1.52
C GLY A 50 2.35 13.19 2.00
N ASP A 51 3.59 13.66 1.91
CA ASP A 51 4.80 12.96 2.33
C ASP A 51 4.73 12.52 3.81
N ILE A 52 4.42 13.47 4.71
CA ILE A 52 4.31 13.19 6.15
C ILE A 52 3.18 12.20 6.47
N LEU A 53 1.99 12.38 5.87
CA LEU A 53 0.84 11.54 6.18
C LEU A 53 0.91 10.17 5.52
N SER A 54 1.50 10.04 4.32
CA SER A 54 1.72 8.73 3.71
C SER A 54 2.62 7.85 4.56
N ASP A 55 3.69 8.41 5.14
CA ASP A 55 4.58 7.68 6.04
C ASP A 55 3.90 7.31 7.36
N LEU A 56 3.09 8.22 7.91
CA LEU A 56 2.28 7.92 9.10
C LEU A 56 1.33 6.75 8.85
N CYS A 57 0.58 6.79 7.73
CA CYS A 57 -0.35 5.73 7.35
C CYS A 57 0.35 4.40 7.08
N ALA A 58 1.53 4.42 6.45
CA ALA A 58 2.36 3.24 6.29
C ALA A 58 2.73 2.63 7.64
N GLY A 59 3.14 3.47 8.61
CA GLY A 59 3.44 3.05 9.97
C GLY A 59 2.28 2.35 10.69
N LEU A 60 1.03 2.75 10.44
CA LEU A 60 -0.17 2.14 11.05
C LEU A 60 -0.42 0.70 10.57
N ILE A 61 0.04 0.33 9.38
CA ILE A 61 -0.25 -0.99 8.77
C ILE A 61 0.94 -1.96 8.78
N GLY A 62 2.07 -1.58 9.39
CA GLY A 62 3.28 -2.42 9.47
C GLY A 62 4.52 -1.84 8.79
N GLY A 63 4.41 -0.64 8.19
CA GLY A 63 5.53 0.14 7.69
C GLY A 63 5.65 0.19 6.16
N LEU A 64 6.70 0.87 5.69
CA LEU A 64 6.96 1.11 4.27
C LEU A 64 7.27 -0.18 3.48
N GLY A 65 7.68 -1.26 4.15
CA GLY A 65 7.98 -2.56 3.53
C GLY A 65 6.77 -3.29 2.92
N VAL A 66 5.56 -2.88 3.30
CA VAL A 66 4.28 -3.45 2.82
C VAL A 66 3.39 -2.44 2.11
N THR A 67 3.84 -1.19 1.97
CA THR A 67 3.01 -0.10 1.45
C THR A 67 3.29 0.11 -0.05
N PRO A 68 2.31 -0.10 -0.94
CA PRO A 68 2.48 0.17 -2.37
C PRO A 68 2.31 1.65 -2.69
N SER A 69 2.83 2.09 -3.85
CA SER A 69 2.72 3.46 -4.34
C SER A 69 2.67 3.53 -5.87
N GLY A 70 2.04 4.60 -6.36
CA GLY A 70 1.96 4.93 -7.79
C GLY A 70 1.89 6.44 -8.02
N ASN A 71 2.70 6.92 -8.95
CA ASN A 71 2.77 8.29 -9.42
C ASN A 71 2.11 8.39 -10.80
N ILE A 72 1.09 9.21 -10.92
CA ILE A 72 0.36 9.42 -12.17
C ILE A 72 0.78 10.76 -12.78
N GLY A 73 1.23 10.71 -14.04
CA GLY A 73 1.70 11.85 -14.80
C GLY A 73 0.76 12.22 -15.95
N ALA A 74 1.11 13.30 -16.65
CA ALA A 74 0.42 13.69 -17.87
C ALA A 74 0.69 12.69 -19.01
N ASN A 75 -0.13 12.76 -20.07
CA ASN A 75 0.07 12.02 -21.32
C ASN A 75 0.07 10.49 -21.16
N GLY A 76 -0.68 9.97 -20.18
CA GLY A 76 -0.80 8.53 -19.92
C GLY A 76 0.43 7.90 -19.27
N VAL A 77 1.35 8.72 -18.73
CA VAL A 77 2.51 8.21 -17.97
C VAL A 77 2.08 7.83 -16.56
N ALA A 78 2.47 6.64 -16.11
CA ALA A 78 2.31 6.20 -14.72
C ALA A 78 3.54 5.40 -14.28
N ILE A 79 4.03 5.65 -13.06
CA ILE A 79 5.18 4.97 -12.46
C ILE A 79 4.73 4.36 -11.14
N PHE A 80 4.93 3.05 -10.97
CA PHE A 80 4.60 2.34 -9.74
C PHE A 80 5.88 1.87 -9.07
N GLU A 81 6.03 2.17 -7.79
CA GLU A 81 7.30 2.00 -7.08
C GLU A 81 7.10 1.61 -5.61
N SER A 82 8.16 1.08 -4.99
CA SER A 82 8.23 0.94 -3.54
C SER A 82 8.60 2.28 -2.90
N VAL A 83 8.03 2.58 -1.73
CA VAL A 83 8.34 3.81 -0.97
C VAL A 83 9.43 3.64 0.09
N HIS A 84 9.85 2.41 0.36
CA HIS A 84 10.95 2.15 1.28
C HIS A 84 12.30 2.54 0.66
N GLY A 85 13.28 2.82 1.53
CA GLY A 85 14.67 3.04 1.11
C GLY A 85 15.36 1.80 0.54
N THR A 86 16.62 1.94 0.14
CA THR A 86 17.40 0.87 -0.51
C THR A 86 17.89 -0.24 0.43
N ALA A 87 17.77 -0.05 1.75
CA ALA A 87 18.22 -0.98 2.79
C ALA A 87 19.66 -1.52 2.56
N PRO A 88 20.67 -0.62 2.54
CA PRO A 88 22.05 -0.96 2.13
C PRO A 88 22.72 -1.99 3.05
N ASP A 89 22.27 -2.10 4.29
CA ASP A 89 22.74 -3.07 5.29
C ASP A 89 22.36 -4.52 4.95
N ILE A 90 21.31 -4.75 4.16
CA ILE A 90 20.85 -6.08 3.71
C ILE A 90 20.95 -6.29 2.19
N ALA A 91 21.47 -5.32 1.45
CA ALA A 91 21.66 -5.41 0.01
C ALA A 91 22.49 -6.66 -0.36
N GLY A 92 22.00 -7.45 -1.31
CA GLY A 92 22.65 -8.68 -1.77
C GLY A 92 22.59 -9.87 -0.79
N LYS A 93 21.88 -9.76 0.34
CA LYS A 93 21.81 -10.83 1.36
C LYS A 93 20.58 -11.73 1.27
N ASP A 94 19.69 -11.49 0.30
CA ASP A 94 18.44 -12.24 0.12
C ASP A 94 17.50 -12.16 1.34
N LEU A 95 17.46 -10.99 2.01
CA LEU A 95 16.68 -10.74 3.24
C LEU A 95 15.56 -9.71 3.07
N ALA A 96 15.49 -9.05 1.91
CA ALA A 96 14.53 -7.99 1.67
C ALA A 96 13.08 -8.51 1.62
N ASN A 97 12.12 -7.68 2.00
CA ASN A 97 10.70 -7.96 1.78
C ASN A 97 10.25 -7.39 0.43
N PRO A 98 9.83 -8.23 -0.53
CA PRO A 98 9.40 -7.76 -1.84
C PRO A 98 7.94 -7.24 -1.86
N THR A 99 7.22 -7.29 -0.73
CA THR A 99 5.77 -7.04 -0.66
C THR A 99 5.36 -5.66 -1.21
N ALA A 100 6.00 -4.57 -0.77
CA ALA A 100 5.68 -3.22 -1.25
C ALA A 100 5.78 -3.12 -2.78
N LEU A 101 6.91 -3.56 -3.36
CA LEU A 101 7.12 -3.51 -4.80
C LEU A 101 6.15 -4.42 -5.56
N LEU A 102 5.86 -5.61 -5.03
CA LEU A 102 4.90 -6.54 -5.61
C LEU A 102 3.49 -5.94 -5.64
N LEU A 103 3.06 -5.30 -4.56
CA LEU A 103 1.76 -4.64 -4.49
C LEU A 103 1.70 -3.38 -5.38
N SER A 104 2.81 -2.66 -5.56
CA SER A 104 2.90 -1.59 -6.57
C SER A 104 2.75 -2.14 -7.99
N ALA A 105 3.32 -3.31 -8.28
CA ALA A 105 3.09 -4.00 -9.55
C ALA A 105 1.62 -4.46 -9.71
N VAL A 106 0.96 -4.89 -8.64
CA VAL A 106 -0.49 -5.16 -8.63
C VAL A 106 -1.28 -3.89 -8.96
N MET A 107 -0.93 -2.74 -8.39
CA MET A 107 -1.54 -1.45 -8.75
C MET A 107 -1.35 -1.11 -10.23
N MET A 108 -0.15 -1.35 -10.77
CA MET A 108 0.13 -1.17 -12.19
C MET A 108 -0.76 -2.06 -13.07
N LEU A 109 -0.88 -3.35 -12.75
CA LEU A 109 -1.74 -4.28 -13.49
C LEU A 109 -3.21 -3.82 -13.47
N ARG A 110 -3.70 -3.33 -12.33
CA ARG A 110 -5.05 -2.73 -12.24
C ARG A 110 -5.18 -1.48 -13.10
N HIS A 111 -4.16 -0.62 -13.14
CA HIS A 111 -4.14 0.57 -13.99
C HIS A 111 -4.20 0.21 -15.49
N MET A 112 -3.60 -0.90 -15.89
CA MET A 112 -3.63 -1.41 -17.27
C MET A 112 -4.93 -2.18 -17.63
N GLY A 113 -5.86 -2.36 -16.68
CA GLY A 113 -7.08 -3.15 -16.88
C GLY A 113 -6.90 -4.67 -16.73
N LEU A 114 -5.72 -5.14 -16.29
CA LEU A 114 -5.39 -6.56 -16.10
C LEU A 114 -5.85 -7.08 -14.73
N HIS A 115 -7.12 -6.85 -14.39
CA HIS A 115 -7.66 -7.11 -13.05
C HIS A 115 -7.59 -8.57 -12.60
N GLY A 116 -7.74 -9.53 -13.51
CA GLY A 116 -7.64 -10.97 -13.19
C GLY A 116 -6.26 -11.35 -12.67
N HIS A 117 -5.21 -10.94 -13.38
CA HIS A 117 -3.81 -11.14 -12.97
C HIS A 117 -3.51 -10.44 -11.65
N ALA A 118 -3.92 -9.16 -11.53
CA ALA A 118 -3.72 -8.38 -10.31
C ALA A 118 -4.35 -9.08 -9.08
N LYS A 119 -5.60 -9.52 -9.19
CA LYS A 119 -6.32 -10.20 -8.10
C LYS A 119 -5.65 -11.50 -7.70
N LYS A 120 -5.18 -12.28 -8.68
CA LYS A 120 -4.50 -13.56 -8.42
C LYS A 120 -3.20 -13.35 -7.63
N ILE A 121 -2.35 -12.42 -8.08
CA ILE A 121 -1.08 -12.10 -7.41
C ILE A 121 -1.33 -11.56 -6.00
N GLU A 122 -2.27 -10.62 -5.85
CA GLU A 122 -2.63 -10.02 -4.56
C GLU A 122 -3.14 -11.08 -3.57
N THR A 123 -4.02 -11.97 -4.03
CA THR A 123 -4.58 -13.05 -3.20
C THR A 123 -3.46 -13.99 -2.74
N ALA A 124 -2.59 -14.42 -3.65
CA ALA A 124 -1.46 -15.30 -3.30
C ALA A 124 -0.47 -14.65 -2.32
N CYS A 125 -0.22 -13.36 -2.46
CA CYS A 125 0.61 -12.59 -1.52
C CYS A 125 -0.05 -12.53 -0.13
N PHE A 126 -1.32 -12.12 -0.05
CA PHE A 126 -2.05 -12.04 1.21
C PHE A 126 -2.22 -13.39 1.89
N ASP A 127 -2.48 -14.46 1.14
CA ASP A 127 -2.57 -15.82 1.69
C ASP A 127 -1.22 -16.31 2.24
N THR A 128 -0.12 -15.98 1.57
CA THR A 128 1.23 -16.29 2.09
C THR A 128 1.50 -15.58 3.40
N ILE A 129 1.15 -14.28 3.50
CA ILE A 129 1.32 -13.50 4.73
C ILE A 129 0.40 -14.03 5.85
N ARG A 130 -0.86 -14.33 5.51
CA ARG A 130 -1.90 -14.83 6.44
C ARG A 130 -1.53 -16.16 7.07
N ASP A 131 -0.90 -17.06 6.31
CA ASP A 131 -0.50 -18.38 6.79
C ASP A 131 0.67 -18.33 7.77
N ARG A 132 1.44 -17.24 7.81
CA ARG A 132 2.57 -16.99 8.72
C ARG A 132 3.68 -18.06 8.71
N LYS A 133 3.74 -18.91 7.69
CA LYS A 133 4.74 -19.99 7.57
C LYS A 133 6.06 -19.54 6.95
N VAL A 134 5.97 -18.72 5.91
CA VAL A 134 7.11 -18.19 5.16
C VAL A 134 6.98 -16.68 5.21
N LEU A 135 7.71 -16.05 6.12
CA LEU A 135 7.67 -14.61 6.36
C LEU A 135 9.10 -14.08 6.40
N THR A 136 9.32 -12.91 5.80
CA THR A 136 10.56 -12.17 5.92
C THR A 136 10.73 -11.59 7.32
N LYS A 137 11.95 -11.17 7.65
CA LYS A 137 12.33 -10.77 9.01
C LYS A 137 11.54 -9.56 9.55
N ASP A 138 11.26 -8.59 8.70
CA ASP A 138 10.47 -7.40 8.99
C ASP A 138 8.99 -7.72 9.28
N LEU A 139 8.46 -8.83 8.73
CA LEU A 139 7.13 -9.35 9.03
C LEU A 139 7.12 -10.30 10.24
N GLY A 140 8.24 -10.45 10.94
CA GLY A 140 8.37 -11.31 12.13
C GLY A 140 8.75 -12.76 11.85
N GLY A 141 9.13 -13.11 10.62
CA GLY A 141 9.63 -14.43 10.27
C GLY A 141 11.15 -14.53 10.21
N ASN A 142 11.64 -15.62 9.61
CA ASN A 142 13.08 -15.87 9.40
C ASN A 142 13.39 -16.35 7.96
N SER A 143 12.41 -16.25 7.05
CA SER A 143 12.58 -16.71 5.68
C SER A 143 13.34 -15.69 4.84
N LYS A 144 14.00 -16.19 3.80
CA LYS A 144 14.66 -15.38 2.78
C LYS A 144 13.64 -14.72 1.84
N CYS A 145 14.08 -13.69 1.13
CA CYS A 145 13.30 -13.03 0.08
C CYS A 145 12.90 -14.03 -1.02
N SER A 146 13.84 -14.86 -1.46
CA SER A 146 13.62 -15.93 -2.44
C SER A 146 12.58 -16.95 -1.97
N GLU A 147 12.66 -17.41 -0.71
CA GLU A 147 11.71 -18.36 -0.12
C GLU A 147 10.29 -17.77 -0.04
N PHE A 148 10.18 -16.51 0.38
CA PHE A 148 8.91 -15.80 0.41
C PHE A 148 8.31 -15.66 -1.00
N THR A 149 9.15 -15.34 -1.98
CA THR A 149 8.73 -15.21 -3.38
C THR A 149 8.26 -16.55 -3.96
N GLU A 150 9.00 -17.64 -3.71
CA GLU A 150 8.63 -18.98 -4.18
C GLU A 150 7.31 -19.45 -3.56
N ALA A 151 7.07 -19.15 -2.27
CA ALA A 151 5.80 -19.46 -1.62
C ALA A 151 4.60 -18.78 -2.30
N ILE A 152 4.76 -17.51 -2.70
CA ILE A 152 3.74 -16.78 -3.48
C ILE A 152 3.56 -17.42 -4.86
N CYS A 153 4.65 -17.69 -5.57
CA CYS A 153 4.62 -18.34 -6.88
C CYS A 153 3.92 -19.70 -6.85
N GLN A 154 4.17 -20.50 -5.82
CA GLN A 154 3.52 -21.81 -5.67
C GLN A 154 2.01 -21.65 -5.48
N ARG A 155 1.56 -20.75 -4.60
CA ARG A 155 0.12 -20.48 -4.42
C ARG A 155 -0.55 -20.03 -5.70
N MET A 156 0.12 -19.21 -6.51
CA MET A 156 -0.46 -18.80 -7.78
C MET A 156 -0.67 -19.99 -8.73
N LYS A 157 0.24 -20.98 -8.75
CA LYS A 157 0.09 -22.19 -9.58
C LYS A 157 -1.09 -23.04 -9.11
N ASP A 158 -1.34 -23.08 -7.81
CA ASP A 158 -2.43 -23.88 -7.21
C ASP A 158 -3.82 -23.23 -7.38
N MET A 159 -3.88 -21.98 -7.88
CA MET A 159 -5.11 -21.24 -8.15
C MET A 159 -5.63 -21.40 -9.59
N ASP A 160 -4.89 -22.09 -10.46
CA ASP A 160 -5.29 -22.47 -11.81
C ASP A 160 -6.03 -23.82 -11.84
#